data_AF-A0A5E4K4C4-F1
#
_entry.id   AF-A0A5E4K4C4-F1
#
_cell.length_a   1.000
_cell.length_b   1.000
_cell.length_c   1.000
_cell.angle_alpha   90.00
_cell.angle_beta   90.00
_cell.angle_gamma   90.00
#
_symmetry.space_group_name_H-M   'P 1'
#
loop_
_entity.id
_entity.type
_entity.pdbx_description
1 polymer ?
#
loop_
_entity_poly.entity_id
_entity_poly.type
_entity_poly.pdbx_seq_one_letter_code
_entity_poly.pdbx_strand_id
1 'polypeptide(L)'
;MDEESQKKKKVYIALCADLLHHGHINIINEGKKLGDVIIGLLTDKAVASYKRVPLIPYEQRKVIIESVKGIIEVVPQDTFDYTPNLKKIRPDFVIHGDDWQTGVQKNMRQKVIETLNEWGGQLVEVPYTKNISSTKLQEDIKSVGISSKDRIKRLRRLIEFKPLIRIIEVHNGLSALIAENASVEKDGNKKEFDGVWISSLTDSVSKGKPDTGIVDLTSRIMTINQVLDSTTKPIILDGDDGGEPEHFSFMVKMLERLGVSAVIIEDKMGLKRNSLLNETDQLQEEVDKFAKKISQGKKSQIDEDFMIVARIESLILGKGVYDALIRAKAYIAAGADAIMIHSKEKDPKEIIQFCEEYAKIENKVPLIAVPTTYSHITESELEKLGINIVIYANHLLRSAYPAMKKTAEKILLNERSYECEGDCMSIKEILELIPN
;
A
#
# COMPACT_ATOMS: atom_id res chain seq x y z
N MET A 1 -3.75 -3.88 63.62
CA MET A 1 -3.99 -3.24 62.32
C MET A 1 -2.63 -2.87 61.80
N ASP A 2 -2.25 -3.45 60.66
CA ASP A 2 -1.51 -2.82 59.56
C ASP A 2 -1.10 -3.94 58.59
N GLU A 3 -2.10 -4.48 57.90
CA GLU A 3 -1.87 -5.10 56.60
C GLU A 3 -1.57 -3.94 55.63
N GLU A 4 -0.30 -3.56 55.53
CA GLU A 4 0.18 -2.83 54.37
C GLU A 4 -0.11 -3.72 53.15
N SER A 5 -1.22 -3.42 52.46
CA SER A 5 -1.53 -3.96 51.13
C SER A 5 -0.30 -3.74 50.26
N GLN A 6 0.53 -4.78 50.10
CA GLN A 6 1.72 -4.75 49.26
C GLN A 6 1.25 -4.39 47.86
N LYS A 7 1.47 -3.13 47.47
CA LYS A 7 0.98 -2.58 46.22
C LYS A 7 1.52 -3.44 45.09
N LYS A 8 0.64 -4.19 44.43
CA LYS A 8 1.04 -5.10 43.36
C LYS A 8 1.81 -4.30 42.31
N LYS A 9 2.98 -4.82 41.94
CA LYS A 9 3.84 -4.22 40.93
C LYS A 9 3.12 -4.17 39.59
N LYS A 10 3.34 -3.12 38.81
CA LYS A 10 2.76 -2.94 37.47
C LYS A 10 3.72 -3.47 36.42
N VAL A 11 3.20 -4.27 35.50
CA VAL A 11 3.94 -4.85 34.39
C VAL A 11 3.34 -4.35 33.09
N TYR A 12 4.16 -3.78 32.22
CA TYR A 12 3.73 -3.32 30.90
C TYR A 12 4.26 -4.23 29.80
N ILE A 13 3.39 -4.65 28.89
CA ILE A 13 3.76 -5.46 27.72
C ILE A 13 3.16 -4.80 26.48
N ALA A 14 4.01 -4.36 25.56
CA ALA A 14 3.56 -3.83 24.28
C ALA A 14 3.36 -4.98 23.28
N LEU A 15 2.16 -5.08 22.69
CA LEU A 15 1.81 -6.16 21.76
C LEU A 15 1.16 -5.62 20.50
N CYS A 16 1.54 -6.17 19.35
CA CYS A 16 0.76 -6.00 18.10
C CYS A 16 -0.45 -6.94 18.10
N ALA A 17 -0.24 -8.23 18.42
CA ALA A 17 -1.29 -9.25 18.48
C ALA A 17 -2.21 -9.29 17.23
N ASP A 18 -1.65 -9.10 16.04
CA ASP A 18 -2.39 -9.20 14.77
C ASP A 18 -3.02 -10.58 14.58
N LEU A 19 -2.24 -11.64 14.81
CA LEU A 19 -2.72 -13.00 14.99
C LEU A 19 -2.28 -13.47 16.37
N LEU A 20 -3.23 -13.82 17.24
CA LEU A 20 -2.91 -14.34 18.56
C LEU A 20 -2.32 -15.75 18.43
N HIS A 21 -1.21 -16.01 19.11
CA HIS A 21 -0.58 -17.33 19.18
C HIS A 21 0.03 -17.53 20.56
N HIS A 22 0.48 -18.75 20.85
CA HIS A 22 0.98 -19.13 22.18
C HIS A 22 2.17 -18.28 22.68
N GLY A 23 2.94 -17.66 21.79
CA GLY A 23 4.02 -16.73 22.18
C GLY A 23 3.51 -15.48 22.90
N HIS A 24 2.39 -14.89 22.44
CA HIS A 24 1.71 -13.80 23.14
C HIS A 24 1.19 -14.26 24.51
N ILE A 25 0.65 -15.48 24.60
CA ILE A 25 0.19 -16.05 25.87
C ILE A 25 1.34 -16.28 26.84
N ASN A 26 2.50 -16.75 26.33
CA ASN A 26 3.68 -17.01 27.12
C ASN A 26 4.23 -15.72 27.75
N ILE A 27 4.42 -14.65 26.97
CA ILE A 27 4.93 -13.38 27.50
C ILE A 27 3.97 -12.75 28.53
N ILE A 28 2.66 -12.88 28.31
CA ILE A 28 1.63 -12.47 29.28
C ILE A 28 1.76 -13.28 30.58
N ASN A 29 1.99 -14.60 30.49
CA ASN A 29 2.15 -15.46 31.66
C ASN A 29 3.45 -15.17 32.43
N GLU A 30 4.55 -14.85 31.76
CA GLU A 30 5.78 -14.37 32.42
C GLU A 30 5.52 -13.03 33.14
N GLY A 31 4.73 -12.13 32.55
CA GLY A 31 4.30 -10.88 33.18
C GLY A 31 3.54 -11.08 34.49
N LYS A 32 2.62 -12.04 34.52
CA LYS A 32 1.84 -12.32 35.73
C LYS A 32 2.69 -12.76 36.92
N LYS A 33 3.87 -13.34 36.68
CA LYS A 33 4.79 -13.73 37.76
C LYS A 33 5.40 -12.51 38.45
N LEU A 34 5.47 -11.37 37.76
CA LEU A 34 6.07 -10.14 38.26
C LEU A 34 5.06 -9.16 38.86
N GLY A 35 3.80 -9.19 38.40
CA GLY A 35 2.75 -8.30 38.89
C GLY A 35 1.50 -8.22 38.02
N ASP A 36 0.75 -7.14 38.18
CA ASP A 36 -0.47 -6.87 37.42
C ASP A 36 -0.12 -6.40 36.00
N VAL A 37 -0.61 -7.15 35.00
CA VAL A 37 -0.23 -6.99 33.60
C VAL A 37 -1.14 -5.99 32.88
N ILE A 38 -0.55 -4.92 32.37
CA ILE A 38 -1.15 -3.92 31.50
C ILE A 38 -0.62 -4.15 30.08
N ILE A 39 -1.51 -4.31 29.10
CA ILE A 39 -1.13 -4.47 27.71
C ILE A 39 -1.22 -3.13 26.99
N GLY A 40 -0.10 -2.68 26.43
CA GLY A 40 -0.07 -1.64 25.40
C GLY A 40 -0.34 -2.25 24.04
N LEU A 41 -1.61 -2.31 23.63
CA LEU A 41 -1.98 -2.87 22.34
C LEU A 41 -1.73 -1.83 21.24
N LEU A 42 -0.80 -2.12 20.32
CA LEU A 42 -0.46 -1.22 19.23
C LEU A 42 -1.67 -0.99 18.32
N THR A 43 -1.98 0.28 18.03
CA THR A 43 -3.04 0.65 17.10
C THR A 43 -2.65 0.33 15.66
N ASP A 44 -3.61 0.26 14.74
CA ASP A 44 -3.35 -0.03 13.32
C ASP A 44 -2.32 0.96 12.73
N LYS A 45 -2.44 2.24 13.10
CA LYS A 45 -1.48 3.31 12.75
C LYS A 45 -0.08 3.04 13.31
N ALA A 46 0.02 2.64 14.58
CA ALA A 46 1.32 2.36 15.22
C ALA A 46 2.04 1.18 14.56
N VAL A 47 1.31 0.14 14.15
CA VAL A 47 1.90 -1.01 13.45
C VAL A 47 2.31 -0.64 12.02
N ALA A 48 1.47 0.14 11.32
CA ALA A 48 1.73 0.56 9.94
C ALA A 48 2.93 1.50 9.79
N SER A 49 3.36 2.18 10.85
CA SER A 49 4.47 3.15 10.78
C SER A 49 5.86 2.51 10.67
N TYR A 50 6.02 1.25 11.08
CA TYR A 50 7.32 0.54 11.05
C TYR A 50 7.24 -0.86 10.41
N LYS A 51 6.02 -1.37 10.18
CA LYS A 51 5.80 -2.64 9.49
C LYS A 51 4.62 -2.47 8.50
N ARG A 52 3.83 -3.52 8.30
CA ARG A 52 2.64 -3.52 7.45
C ARG A 52 1.39 -3.24 8.28
N VAL A 53 0.30 -2.87 7.60
CA VAL A 53 -1.02 -2.74 8.23
C VAL A 53 -1.48 -4.11 8.76
N PRO A 54 -2.01 -4.20 10.00
CA PRO A 54 -2.55 -5.44 10.56
C PRO A 54 -3.70 -6.02 9.73
N LEU A 55 -3.85 -7.34 9.73
CA LEU A 55 -5.00 -8.02 9.14
C LEU A 55 -6.26 -7.81 9.98
N ILE A 56 -6.15 -7.90 11.30
CA ILE A 56 -7.29 -7.70 12.22
C ILE A 56 -7.31 -6.25 12.72
N PRO A 57 -8.42 -5.50 12.59
CA PRO A 57 -8.52 -4.13 13.11
C PRO A 57 -8.29 -4.05 14.63
N TYR A 58 -7.72 -2.94 15.09
CA TYR A 58 -7.43 -2.67 16.51
C TYR A 58 -8.60 -3.01 17.43
N GLU A 59 -9.82 -2.57 17.13
CA GLU A 59 -11.00 -2.81 17.99
C GLU A 59 -11.27 -4.30 18.20
N GLN A 60 -11.10 -5.11 17.16
CA GLN A 60 -11.27 -6.56 17.26
C GLN A 60 -10.12 -7.22 18.03
N ARG A 61 -8.88 -6.78 17.78
CA ARG A 61 -7.70 -7.25 18.53
C ARG A 61 -7.82 -6.91 20.02
N LYS A 62 -8.37 -5.74 20.35
CA LYS A 62 -8.60 -5.28 21.72
C LYS A 62 -9.55 -6.22 22.46
N VAL A 63 -10.70 -6.52 21.88
CA VAL A 63 -11.68 -7.47 22.48
C VAL A 63 -11.04 -8.85 22.74
N ILE A 64 -10.24 -9.35 21.79
CA ILE A 64 -9.53 -10.63 21.93
C ILE A 64 -8.56 -10.58 23.11
N ILE A 65 -7.75 -9.52 23.21
CA ILE A 65 -6.74 -9.39 24.26
C ILE A 65 -7.39 -9.13 25.63
N GLU A 66 -8.43 -8.31 25.73
CA GLU A 66 -9.18 -8.10 26.98
C GLU A 66 -9.78 -9.39 27.53
N SER A 67 -10.07 -10.36 26.66
CA SER A 67 -10.59 -11.68 27.05
C SER A 67 -9.51 -12.63 27.59
N VAL A 68 -8.22 -12.29 27.47
CA VAL A 68 -7.13 -13.15 27.97
C VAL A 68 -6.99 -12.99 29.48
N LYS A 69 -7.22 -14.09 30.20
CA LYS A 69 -7.17 -14.14 31.67
C LYS A 69 -5.88 -13.53 32.23
N GLY A 70 -6.02 -12.66 33.24
CA GLY A 70 -4.92 -12.11 34.04
C GLY A 70 -4.20 -10.91 33.43
N ILE A 71 -4.78 -10.32 32.39
CA ILE A 71 -4.55 -8.91 32.03
C ILE A 71 -5.50 -8.07 32.89
N ILE A 72 -4.99 -6.98 33.47
CA ILE A 72 -5.79 -6.05 34.29
C ILE A 72 -6.35 -4.90 33.46
N GLU A 73 -5.66 -4.52 32.38
CA GLU A 73 -6.02 -3.38 31.55
C GLU A 73 -5.38 -3.52 30.16
N VAL A 74 -6.10 -3.10 29.13
CA VAL A 74 -5.60 -2.95 27.76
C VAL A 74 -5.70 -1.49 27.37
N VAL A 75 -4.56 -0.87 27.11
CA VAL A 75 -4.46 0.54 26.71
C VAL A 75 -4.01 0.65 25.25
N PRO A 76 -4.50 1.65 24.49
CA PRO A 76 -3.98 1.92 23.16
C PRO A 76 -2.52 2.36 23.23
N GLN A 77 -1.72 1.82 22.33
CA GLN A 77 -0.34 2.22 22.09
C GLN A 77 -0.29 2.86 20.69
N ASP A 78 -0.44 4.18 20.63
CA ASP A 78 -0.66 4.94 19.38
C ASP A 78 0.58 5.12 18.52
N THR A 79 1.75 4.84 19.09
CA THR A 79 3.05 4.97 18.42
C THR A 79 3.87 3.70 18.58
N PHE A 80 4.82 3.47 17.66
CA PHE A 80 5.85 2.46 17.88
C PHE A 80 6.74 2.79 19.10
N ASP A 81 6.85 4.08 19.47
CA ASP A 81 7.54 4.54 20.66
C ASP A 81 6.76 4.27 21.96
N TYR A 82 7.33 3.50 22.89
CA TYR A 82 6.68 3.10 24.14
C TYR A 82 6.69 4.23 25.19
N THR A 83 7.62 5.19 25.07
CA THR A 83 7.86 6.24 26.06
C THR A 83 6.59 7.00 26.52
N PRO A 84 5.64 7.39 25.64
CA PRO A 84 4.43 8.09 26.08
C PRO A 84 3.59 7.29 27.09
N ASN A 85 3.34 6.01 26.81
CA ASN A 85 2.59 5.14 27.71
C ASN A 85 3.39 4.79 28.96
N LEU A 86 4.70 4.55 28.83
CA LEU A 86 5.56 4.28 29.99
C LEU A 86 5.57 5.46 30.97
N LYS A 87 5.66 6.70 30.49
CA LYS A 87 5.63 7.91 31.35
C LYS A 87 4.29 8.11 32.04
N LYS A 88 3.18 7.73 31.41
CA LYS A 88 1.83 7.81 31.98
C LYS A 88 1.59 6.74 33.04
N ILE A 89 1.99 5.50 32.77
CA ILE A 89 1.69 4.34 33.61
C ILE A 89 2.69 4.19 34.76
N ARG A 90 3.96 4.56 34.50
CA ARG A 90 5.15 4.35 35.36
C ARG A 90 5.22 2.90 35.87
N PRO A 91 5.32 1.89 34.97
CA PRO A 91 5.36 0.51 35.38
C PRO A 91 6.68 0.15 36.10
N ASP A 92 6.62 -0.81 37.01
CA ASP A 92 7.81 -1.36 37.67
C ASP A 92 8.62 -2.22 36.68
N PHE A 93 7.92 -2.93 35.78
CA PHE A 93 8.54 -3.77 34.77
C PHE A 93 7.98 -3.52 33.38
N VAL A 94 8.84 -3.55 32.37
CA VAL A 94 8.44 -3.79 30.97
C VAL A 94 8.89 -5.18 30.59
N ILE A 95 8.05 -5.96 29.93
CA ILE A 95 8.44 -7.26 29.39
C ILE A 95 8.43 -7.23 27.88
N HIS A 96 9.48 -7.76 27.28
CA HIS A 96 9.60 -7.98 25.85
C HIS A 96 10.29 -9.31 25.55
N GLY A 97 10.07 -9.87 24.36
CA GLY A 97 10.92 -10.94 23.84
C GLY A 97 12.36 -10.45 23.62
N ASP A 98 13.34 -11.34 23.71
CA ASP A 98 14.76 -11.02 23.42
C ASP A 98 15.04 -10.78 21.92
N ASP A 99 14.06 -10.97 21.04
CA ASP A 99 14.17 -10.79 19.59
C ASP A 99 14.48 -9.35 19.16
N TRP A 100 14.10 -8.36 19.98
CA TRP A 100 14.35 -6.95 19.70
C TRP A 100 15.76 -6.44 20.11
N GLN A 101 16.62 -7.31 20.64
CA GLN A 101 18.03 -6.96 20.91
C GLN A 101 18.80 -6.66 19.62
N THR A 102 18.30 -7.16 18.48
CA THR A 102 18.85 -6.93 17.14
C THR A 102 17.76 -6.38 16.21
N GLY A 103 18.16 -5.89 15.03
CA GLY A 103 17.22 -5.38 14.03
C GLY A 103 16.55 -4.06 14.38
N VAL A 104 15.38 -3.83 13.77
CA VAL A 104 14.68 -2.53 13.69
C VAL A 104 14.23 -2.00 15.06
N GLN A 105 14.01 -2.90 16.01
CA GLN A 105 13.50 -2.59 17.33
C GLN A 105 14.61 -2.30 18.37
N LYS A 106 15.88 -2.49 18.01
CA LYS A 106 17.03 -2.25 18.92
C LYS A 106 17.05 -0.82 19.47
N ASN A 107 16.73 0.17 18.64
CA ASN A 107 16.66 1.56 19.07
C ASN A 107 15.51 1.79 20.06
N MET A 108 14.40 1.05 19.89
CA MET A 108 13.27 1.10 20.82
C MET A 108 13.64 0.51 22.18
N ARG A 109 14.34 -0.64 22.19
CA ARG A 109 14.85 -1.26 23.42
C ARG A 109 15.66 -0.26 24.26
N GLN A 110 16.57 0.46 23.62
CA GLN A 110 17.42 1.44 24.30
C GLN A 110 16.59 2.58 24.93
N LYS A 111 15.63 3.14 24.18
CA LYS A 111 14.71 4.16 24.68
C LYS A 111 13.87 3.68 25.86
N VAL A 112 13.40 2.43 25.83
CA VAL A 112 12.61 1.84 26.92
C VAL A 112 13.45 1.76 28.20
N ILE A 113 14.69 1.30 28.10
CA ILE A 113 15.62 1.24 29.25
C ILE A 113 15.85 2.64 29.83
N GLU A 114 16.15 3.61 28.97
CA GLU A 114 16.36 5.01 29.38
C GLU A 114 15.14 5.60 30.06
N THR A 115 13.95 5.35 29.50
CA THR A 115 12.69 5.84 30.07
C THR A 115 12.42 5.22 31.45
N LEU A 116 12.63 3.90 31.61
CA LEU A 116 12.41 3.20 32.88
C LEU A 116 13.35 3.67 34.00
N ASN A 117 14.60 4.01 33.65
CA ASN A 117 15.58 4.52 34.60
C ASN A 117 15.14 5.83 35.27
N GLU A 118 14.25 6.62 34.65
CA GLU A 118 13.71 7.85 35.25
C GLU A 118 12.96 7.59 36.58
N TRP A 119 12.50 6.37 36.85
CA TRP A 119 11.82 5.99 38.09
C TRP A 119 12.27 4.65 38.70
N GLY A 120 13.37 4.09 38.22
CA GLY A 120 13.90 2.81 38.70
C GLY A 120 13.12 1.57 38.24
N GLY A 121 12.36 1.68 37.15
CA GLY A 121 11.74 0.52 36.50
C GLY A 121 12.77 -0.37 35.82
N GLN A 122 12.39 -1.62 35.51
CA GLN A 122 13.30 -2.61 34.92
C GLN A 122 12.73 -3.23 33.65
N LEU A 123 13.59 -3.41 32.64
CA LEU A 123 13.27 -4.21 31.47
C LEU A 123 13.56 -5.68 31.78
N VAL A 124 12.58 -6.56 31.57
CA VAL A 124 12.73 -8.01 31.67
C VAL A 124 12.56 -8.62 30.28
N GLU A 125 13.60 -9.29 29.81
CA GLU A 125 13.60 -9.92 28.49
C GLU A 125 13.38 -11.42 28.65
N VAL A 126 12.40 -11.96 27.93
CA VAL A 126 12.08 -13.40 27.93
C VAL A 126 12.53 -14.04 26.63
N PRO A 127 13.02 -15.30 26.64
CA PRO A 127 13.40 -15.98 25.41
C PRO A 127 12.25 -16.02 24.41
N TYR A 128 12.51 -15.55 23.19
CA TYR A 128 11.51 -15.53 22.14
C TYR A 128 11.02 -16.95 21.84
N THR A 129 9.70 -17.11 21.78
CA THR A 129 9.08 -18.42 21.60
C THR A 129 9.41 -18.97 20.21
N LYS A 130 10.25 -20.01 20.18
CA LYS A 130 10.69 -20.65 18.93
C LYS A 130 9.51 -21.35 18.22
N ASN A 131 9.57 -21.41 16.90
CA ASN A 131 8.65 -22.10 15.99
C ASN A 131 7.27 -21.49 15.69
N ILE A 132 6.85 -20.36 16.28
CA ILE A 132 5.65 -19.62 15.80
C ILE A 132 5.90 -18.12 15.93
N SER A 133 6.13 -17.46 14.79
CA SER A 133 6.06 -15.99 14.69
C SER A 133 4.82 -15.62 13.88
N SER A 134 4.21 -14.47 14.18
CA SER A 134 3.10 -13.96 13.37
C SER A 134 3.49 -13.84 11.90
N THR A 135 4.77 -13.58 11.61
CA THR A 135 5.33 -13.53 10.25
C THR A 135 5.20 -14.89 9.54
N LYS A 136 5.49 -16.01 10.22
CA LYS A 136 5.36 -17.36 9.63
C LYS A 136 3.91 -17.75 9.37
N LEU A 137 3.01 -17.49 10.32
CA LEU A 137 1.55 -17.66 10.13
C LEU A 137 1.02 -16.84 8.95
N GLN A 138 1.67 -15.73 8.61
CA GLN A 138 1.27 -14.88 7.49
C GLN A 138 1.88 -15.31 6.16
N GLU A 139 3.06 -15.90 6.17
CA GLU A 139 3.57 -16.66 5.02
C GLU A 139 2.61 -17.82 4.70
N ASP A 140 2.09 -18.49 5.74
CA ASP A 140 1.07 -19.54 5.59
C ASP A 140 -0.28 -18.98 5.10
N ILE A 141 -0.70 -17.76 5.50
CA ILE A 141 -1.89 -17.12 4.92
C ILE A 141 -1.64 -16.70 3.46
N LYS A 142 -0.44 -16.23 3.13
CA LYS A 142 -0.07 -15.92 1.74
C LYS A 142 -0.15 -17.16 0.85
N SER A 143 0.20 -18.35 1.37
CA SER A 143 0.09 -19.61 0.60
C SER A 143 -1.35 -20.10 0.42
N VAL A 144 -2.29 -19.67 1.27
CA VAL A 144 -3.74 -19.95 1.12
C VAL A 144 -4.43 -18.93 0.18
N GLY A 145 -3.82 -17.76 -0.04
CA GLY A 145 -4.36 -16.68 -0.87
C GLY A 145 -5.21 -15.66 -0.08
N ILE A 146 -5.64 -14.59 -0.75
CA ILE A 146 -6.49 -13.53 -0.17
C ILE A 146 -7.85 -13.50 -0.88
N SER A 147 -8.93 -13.34 -0.12
CA SER A 147 -10.27 -13.18 -0.70
C SER A 147 -10.38 -11.86 -1.49
N SER A 148 -11.24 -11.82 -2.52
CA SER A 148 -11.49 -10.60 -3.29
C SER A 148 -11.90 -9.43 -2.39
N LYS A 149 -12.77 -9.69 -1.40
CA LYS A 149 -13.25 -8.67 -0.47
C LYS A 149 -12.12 -8.10 0.41
N ASP A 150 -11.29 -8.96 0.98
CA ASP A 150 -10.17 -8.51 1.81
C ASP A 150 -9.14 -7.71 1.00
N ARG A 151 -8.93 -8.09 -0.26
CA ARG A 151 -8.04 -7.37 -1.19
C ARG A 151 -8.56 -5.97 -1.52
N ILE A 152 -9.86 -5.83 -1.78
CA ILE A 152 -10.49 -4.52 -2.05
C ILE A 152 -10.31 -3.62 -0.83
N LYS A 153 -10.72 -4.09 0.34
CA LYS A 153 -10.62 -3.36 1.62
C LYS A 153 -9.20 -2.94 1.98
N ARG A 154 -8.20 -3.73 1.59
CA ARG A 154 -6.79 -3.48 1.92
C ARG A 154 -6.30 -2.13 1.39
N LEU A 155 -6.76 -1.66 0.23
CA LEU A 155 -6.35 -0.37 -0.30
C LEU A 155 -6.78 0.79 0.60
N ARG A 156 -8.05 0.82 1.03
CA ARG A 156 -8.55 1.84 1.96
C ARG A 156 -7.80 1.84 3.28
N ARG A 157 -7.54 0.65 3.84
CA ARG A 157 -6.76 0.53 5.08
C ARG A 157 -5.32 1.03 4.93
N LEU A 158 -4.69 0.79 3.77
CA LEU A 158 -3.37 1.37 3.49
C LEU A 158 -3.42 2.90 3.48
N ILE A 159 -4.47 3.49 2.87
CA ILE A 159 -4.62 4.95 2.79
C ILE A 159 -4.82 5.56 4.17
N GLU A 160 -5.57 4.87 5.04
CA GLU A 160 -5.85 5.33 6.40
C GLU A 160 -4.61 5.32 7.29
N PHE A 161 -3.75 4.30 7.17
CA PHE A 161 -2.69 4.06 8.15
C PHE A 161 -1.27 4.33 7.65
N LYS A 162 -1.03 4.38 6.34
CA LYS A 162 0.29 4.72 5.79
C LYS A 162 0.36 6.19 5.39
N PRO A 163 1.50 6.85 5.62
CA PRO A 163 1.70 8.21 5.15
C PRO A 163 1.75 8.29 3.62
N LEU A 164 2.33 7.26 2.98
CA LEU A 164 2.45 7.16 1.52
C LEU A 164 2.35 5.69 1.09
N ILE A 165 1.62 5.45 0.01
CA ILE A 165 1.44 4.14 -0.63
C ILE A 165 2.24 4.10 -1.94
N ARG A 166 3.02 3.03 -2.13
CA ARG A 166 3.79 2.78 -3.35
C ARG A 166 3.09 1.77 -4.24
N ILE A 167 2.77 2.16 -5.46
CA ILE A 167 2.15 1.29 -6.46
C ILE A 167 3.10 1.16 -7.65
N ILE A 168 3.36 -0.06 -8.11
CA ILE A 168 4.22 -0.34 -9.28
C ILE A 168 3.41 -0.95 -10.41
N GLU A 169 3.75 -0.63 -11.66
CA GLU A 169 3.03 -1.21 -12.78
C GLU A 169 3.30 -2.70 -12.97
N VAL A 170 2.27 -3.42 -13.41
CA VAL A 170 2.33 -4.82 -13.80
C VAL A 170 1.51 -5.02 -15.09
N HIS A 171 1.89 -5.99 -15.90
CA HIS A 171 1.26 -6.30 -17.19
C HIS A 171 1.16 -7.80 -17.50
N ASN A 172 1.56 -8.66 -16.55
CA ASN A 172 1.44 -10.12 -16.59
C ASN A 172 1.73 -10.72 -15.20
N GLY A 173 1.61 -12.03 -15.05
CA GLY A 173 1.91 -12.72 -13.78
C GLY A 173 3.36 -12.55 -13.30
N LEU A 174 4.35 -12.53 -14.21
CA LEU A 174 5.76 -12.37 -13.85
C LEU A 174 6.04 -11.01 -13.20
N SER A 175 5.57 -9.93 -13.81
CA SER A 175 5.70 -8.57 -13.25
C SER A 175 4.94 -8.43 -11.93
N ALA A 176 3.80 -9.10 -11.78
CA ALA A 176 3.07 -9.17 -10.51
C ALA A 176 3.84 -9.93 -9.43
N LEU A 177 4.52 -11.02 -9.77
CA LEU A 177 5.38 -11.77 -8.84
C LEU A 177 6.58 -10.93 -8.38
N ILE A 178 7.17 -10.15 -9.29
CA ILE A 178 8.21 -9.17 -8.94
C ILE A 178 7.65 -8.13 -7.96
N ALA A 179 6.49 -7.54 -8.28
CA ALA A 179 5.85 -6.56 -7.40
C ALA A 179 5.47 -7.15 -6.03
N GLU A 180 5.13 -8.44 -5.97
CA GLU A 180 4.78 -9.14 -4.73
C GLU A 180 5.99 -9.28 -3.79
N ASN A 181 7.16 -9.60 -4.36
CA ASN A 181 8.33 -10.05 -3.61
C ASN A 181 9.45 -9.01 -3.48
N ALA A 182 9.49 -8.01 -4.37
CA ALA A 182 10.51 -6.97 -4.34
C ALA A 182 10.48 -6.21 -3.01
N SER A 183 11.60 -6.26 -2.29
CA SER A 183 11.79 -5.49 -1.07
C SER A 183 13.25 -5.18 -0.80
N VAL A 184 13.49 -4.09 -0.08
CA VAL A 184 14.82 -3.65 0.35
C VAL A 184 14.76 -3.19 1.80
N GLU A 185 15.85 -3.39 2.54
CA GLU A 185 16.01 -2.80 3.87
C GLU A 185 16.67 -1.43 3.75
N LYS A 186 16.03 -0.39 4.29
CA LYS A 186 16.58 0.96 4.33
C LYS A 186 16.19 1.65 5.64
N ASP A 187 17.17 2.24 6.32
CA ASP A 187 16.99 2.93 7.61
C ASP A 187 16.35 2.04 8.68
N GLY A 188 16.69 0.74 8.67
CA GLY A 188 16.08 -0.24 9.57
C GLY A 188 14.59 -0.46 9.31
N ASN A 189 14.07 -0.19 8.12
CA ASN A 189 12.69 -0.51 7.75
C ASN A 189 12.68 -1.29 6.44
N LYS A 190 11.81 -2.31 6.36
CA LYS A 190 11.55 -3.02 5.12
C LYS A 190 10.69 -2.14 4.21
N LYS A 191 11.20 -1.81 3.03
CA LYS A 191 10.46 -1.11 1.97
C LYS A 191 10.05 -2.12 0.90
N GLU A 192 8.78 -2.12 0.55
CA GLU A 192 8.18 -2.96 -0.49
C GLU A 192 7.07 -2.15 -1.20
N PHE A 193 6.60 -2.65 -2.33
CA PHE A 193 5.42 -2.08 -2.99
C PHE A 193 4.16 -2.47 -2.23
N ASP A 194 3.23 -1.53 -2.11
CA ASP A 194 2.00 -1.69 -1.35
C ASP A 194 0.83 -2.22 -2.21
N GLY A 195 0.91 -2.01 -3.51
CA GLY A 195 -0.12 -2.34 -4.49
C GLY A 195 0.45 -2.43 -5.91
N VAL A 196 -0.39 -2.86 -6.85
CA VAL A 196 -0.02 -2.95 -8.27
C VAL A 196 -0.93 -2.09 -9.14
N TRP A 197 -0.36 -1.54 -10.21
CA TRP A 197 -1.05 -0.75 -11.22
C TRP A 197 -1.13 -1.52 -12.52
N ILE A 198 -2.33 -1.87 -12.96
CA ILE A 198 -2.54 -2.47 -14.28
C ILE A 198 -2.69 -1.32 -15.27
N SER A 199 -1.54 -0.91 -15.80
CA SER A 199 -1.39 0.18 -16.77
C SER A 199 -1.94 -0.24 -18.12
N SER A 200 -2.82 0.57 -18.69
CA SER A 200 -3.29 0.41 -20.07
C SER A 200 -2.13 0.41 -21.09
N LEU A 201 -1.15 1.31 -20.89
CA LEU A 201 0.04 1.43 -21.72
C LEU A 201 0.89 0.15 -21.72
N THR A 202 1.23 -0.37 -20.55
CA THR A 202 2.09 -1.56 -20.51
C THR A 202 1.33 -2.84 -20.86
N ASP A 203 0.03 -2.87 -20.58
CA ASP A 203 -0.85 -3.96 -21.02
C ASP A 203 -0.99 -4.03 -22.55
N SER A 204 -1.09 -2.89 -23.24
CA SER A 204 -1.14 -2.86 -24.71
C SER A 204 0.22 -3.16 -25.34
N VAL A 205 1.28 -2.53 -24.84
CA VAL A 205 2.63 -2.68 -25.43
C VAL A 205 3.18 -4.08 -25.21
N SER A 206 2.91 -4.72 -24.08
CA SER A 206 3.27 -6.13 -23.85
C SER A 206 2.59 -7.10 -24.84
N LYS A 207 1.47 -6.68 -25.45
CA LYS A 207 0.78 -7.40 -26.53
C LYS A 207 1.18 -6.93 -27.94
N GLY A 208 2.21 -6.07 -28.05
CA GLY A 208 2.65 -5.48 -29.31
C GLY A 208 1.65 -4.50 -29.94
N LYS A 209 0.76 -3.90 -29.13
CA LYS A 209 -0.30 -2.97 -29.58
C LYS A 209 -0.08 -1.56 -29.00
N PRO A 210 -0.47 -0.50 -29.73
CA PRO A 210 -0.39 0.86 -29.23
C PRO A 210 -1.49 1.14 -28.18
N ASP A 211 -1.21 2.05 -27.26
CA ASP A 211 -2.11 2.48 -26.19
C ASP A 211 -3.16 3.48 -26.70
N THR A 212 -4.14 2.94 -27.41
CA THR A 212 -5.19 3.71 -28.11
C THR A 212 -6.60 3.17 -27.83
N GLY A 213 -6.75 2.36 -26.78
CA GLY A 213 -8.01 1.65 -26.47
C GLY A 213 -8.29 0.44 -27.36
N ILE A 214 -7.32 -0.02 -28.17
CA ILE A 214 -7.47 -1.20 -29.05
C ILE A 214 -7.57 -2.52 -28.26
N VAL A 215 -6.98 -2.57 -27.06
CA VAL A 215 -7.09 -3.75 -26.20
C VAL A 215 -8.46 -3.73 -25.53
N ASP A 216 -9.33 -4.64 -25.95
CA ASP A 216 -10.68 -4.74 -25.42
C ASP A 216 -10.71 -5.26 -23.98
N LEU A 217 -11.84 -5.03 -23.32
CA LEU A 217 -12.05 -5.39 -21.92
C LEU A 217 -11.83 -6.87 -21.62
N THR A 218 -12.15 -7.79 -22.55
CA THR A 218 -11.93 -9.23 -22.36
C THR A 218 -10.45 -9.53 -22.20
N SER A 219 -9.63 -8.96 -23.08
CA SER A 219 -8.17 -9.11 -23.03
C SER A 219 -7.60 -8.52 -21.73
N ARG A 220 -8.14 -7.38 -21.27
CA ARG A 220 -7.75 -6.78 -19.99
C ARG A 220 -8.13 -7.65 -18.79
N ILE A 221 -9.30 -8.29 -18.80
CA ILE A 221 -9.72 -9.25 -17.76
C ILE A 221 -8.76 -10.43 -17.70
N MET A 222 -8.28 -10.93 -18.85
CA MET A 222 -7.28 -12.01 -18.86
C MET A 222 -5.99 -11.58 -18.15
N THR A 223 -5.50 -10.36 -18.40
CA THR A 223 -4.35 -9.80 -17.65
C THR A 223 -4.67 -9.70 -16.16
N ILE A 224 -5.85 -9.18 -15.79
CA ILE A 224 -6.26 -9.05 -14.38
C ILE A 224 -6.21 -10.41 -13.68
N ASN A 225 -6.74 -11.46 -14.30
CA ASN A 225 -6.70 -12.82 -13.72
C ASN A 225 -5.26 -13.32 -13.53
N GLN A 226 -4.39 -13.18 -14.53
CA GLN A 226 -2.97 -13.57 -14.40
C GLN A 226 -2.27 -12.83 -13.25
N VAL A 227 -2.59 -11.55 -13.08
CA VAL A 227 -2.05 -10.73 -11.98
C VAL A 227 -2.63 -11.19 -10.65
N LEU A 228 -3.94 -11.42 -10.55
CA LEU A 228 -4.63 -11.85 -9.34
C LEU A 228 -4.05 -13.14 -8.76
N ASP A 229 -3.65 -14.07 -9.62
CA ASP A 229 -3.03 -15.36 -9.26
C ASP A 229 -1.62 -15.21 -8.69
N SER A 230 -0.94 -14.09 -9.00
CA SER A 230 0.48 -13.89 -8.70
C SER A 230 0.75 -12.88 -7.57
N THR A 231 -0.27 -12.20 -7.05
CA THR A 231 -0.11 -11.23 -5.96
C THR A 231 -1.27 -11.20 -4.98
N THR A 232 -0.95 -10.92 -3.71
CA THR A 232 -1.93 -10.67 -2.63
C THR A 232 -2.18 -9.18 -2.39
N LYS A 233 -1.55 -8.31 -3.20
CA LYS A 233 -1.61 -6.86 -3.06
C LYS A 233 -2.89 -6.29 -3.68
N PRO A 234 -3.37 -5.13 -3.21
CA PRO A 234 -4.45 -4.40 -3.85
C PRO A 234 -4.08 -4.04 -5.29
N ILE A 235 -5.09 -4.06 -6.16
CA ILE A 235 -4.95 -3.77 -7.59
C ILE A 235 -5.65 -2.45 -7.90
N ILE A 236 -4.93 -1.56 -8.55
CA ILE A 236 -5.48 -0.34 -9.16
C ILE A 236 -5.45 -0.53 -10.67
N LEU A 237 -6.61 -0.43 -11.32
CA LEU A 237 -6.75 -0.57 -12.76
C LEU A 237 -6.84 0.80 -13.45
N ASP A 238 -6.13 0.96 -14.57
CA ASP A 238 -6.37 2.06 -15.49
C ASP A 238 -7.70 1.87 -16.22
N GLY A 239 -8.73 2.63 -15.88
CA GLY A 239 -10.07 2.53 -16.47
C GLY A 239 -10.24 3.25 -17.80
N ASP A 240 -9.17 3.82 -18.38
CA ASP A 240 -9.25 4.73 -19.53
C ASP A 240 -10.27 5.85 -19.23
N ASP A 241 -11.18 6.19 -20.15
CA ASP A 241 -12.25 7.18 -19.94
C ASP A 241 -13.50 6.62 -19.24
N GLY A 242 -13.50 5.33 -18.91
CA GLY A 242 -14.63 4.59 -18.33
C GLY A 242 -15.76 4.28 -19.33
N GLY A 243 -15.64 4.68 -20.59
CA GLY A 243 -16.68 4.56 -21.61
C GLY A 243 -17.95 5.35 -21.28
N GLU A 244 -19.08 4.88 -21.83
CA GLU A 244 -20.40 5.45 -21.53
C GLU A 244 -20.81 5.18 -20.07
N PRO A 245 -21.51 6.12 -19.41
CA PRO A 245 -21.89 5.99 -18.00
C PRO A 245 -22.66 4.69 -17.65
N GLU A 246 -23.51 4.22 -18.57
CA GLU A 246 -24.25 2.97 -18.44
C GLU A 246 -23.31 1.76 -18.46
N HIS A 247 -22.31 1.74 -19.34
CA HIS A 247 -21.30 0.69 -19.41
C HIS A 247 -20.36 0.72 -18.20
N PHE A 248 -19.98 1.92 -17.75
CA PHE A 248 -19.15 2.11 -16.57
C PHE A 248 -19.76 1.43 -15.34
N SER A 249 -21.07 1.53 -15.17
CA SER A 249 -21.81 0.89 -14.06
C SER A 249 -21.69 -0.64 -14.05
N PHE A 250 -21.61 -1.29 -15.22
CA PHE A 250 -21.37 -2.73 -15.33
C PHE A 250 -19.89 -3.07 -15.11
N MET A 251 -18.98 -2.23 -15.62
CA MET A 251 -17.54 -2.40 -15.40
C MET A 251 -17.21 -2.37 -13.91
N VAL A 252 -17.74 -1.42 -13.15
CA VAL A 252 -17.54 -1.32 -11.69
C VAL A 252 -17.89 -2.64 -10.99
N LYS A 253 -19.11 -3.16 -11.21
CA LYS A 253 -19.57 -4.42 -10.61
C LYS A 253 -18.69 -5.61 -10.98
N MET A 254 -18.20 -5.64 -12.22
CA MET A 254 -17.34 -6.71 -12.71
C MET A 254 -15.95 -6.65 -12.06
N LEU A 255 -15.33 -5.46 -12.02
CA LEU A 255 -14.02 -5.26 -11.39
C LEU A 255 -14.05 -5.60 -9.90
N GLU A 256 -15.13 -5.21 -9.23
CA GLU A 256 -15.35 -5.54 -7.83
C GLU A 256 -15.45 -7.06 -7.61
N ARG A 257 -16.21 -7.79 -8.44
CA ARG A 257 -16.28 -9.27 -8.37
C ARG A 257 -14.93 -9.94 -8.59
N LEU A 258 -14.10 -9.39 -9.47
CA LEU A 258 -12.74 -9.89 -9.72
C LEU A 258 -11.79 -9.62 -8.54
N GLY A 259 -12.12 -8.67 -7.65
CA GLY A 259 -11.24 -8.28 -6.53
C GLY A 259 -10.29 -7.14 -6.86
N VAL A 260 -10.55 -6.37 -7.92
CA VAL A 260 -9.81 -5.13 -8.19
C VAL A 260 -10.19 -4.11 -7.11
N SER A 261 -9.21 -3.45 -6.49
CA SER A 261 -9.44 -2.55 -5.36
C SER A 261 -9.88 -1.15 -5.80
N ALA A 262 -9.40 -0.69 -6.95
CA ALA A 262 -9.77 0.62 -7.49
C ALA A 262 -9.73 0.66 -9.02
N VAL A 263 -10.55 1.51 -9.61
CA VAL A 263 -10.45 1.91 -11.01
C VAL A 263 -10.19 3.42 -11.10
N ILE A 264 -9.21 3.81 -11.93
CA ILE A 264 -8.92 5.21 -12.23
C ILE A 264 -9.47 5.53 -13.62
N ILE A 265 -10.44 6.44 -13.72
CA ILE A 265 -10.95 6.92 -15.02
C ILE A 265 -10.50 8.35 -15.28
N GLU A 266 -10.21 8.68 -16.54
CA GLU A 266 -9.73 10.01 -16.97
C GLU A 266 -10.79 10.84 -17.67
N ASP A 267 -10.77 12.15 -17.47
CA ASP A 267 -11.79 13.06 -18.01
C ASP A 267 -11.54 13.51 -19.46
N LYS A 268 -11.06 12.61 -20.31
CA LYS A 268 -10.86 12.83 -21.75
C LYS A 268 -12.06 12.39 -22.58
N MET A 269 -12.14 12.89 -23.81
CA MET A 269 -13.10 12.44 -24.83
C MET A 269 -12.40 11.95 -26.09
N GLY A 270 -13.11 11.08 -26.81
CA GLY A 270 -12.70 10.56 -28.11
C GLY A 270 -11.80 9.33 -28.02
N LEU A 271 -11.21 8.92 -29.14
CA LEU A 271 -10.26 7.81 -29.14
C LEU A 271 -9.13 8.11 -28.18
N LYS A 272 -8.86 7.16 -27.28
CA LYS A 272 -7.82 7.29 -26.28
C LYS A 272 -6.47 7.60 -26.94
N ARG A 273 -5.79 8.61 -26.41
CA ARG A 273 -4.41 8.95 -26.74
C ARG A 273 -3.58 9.07 -25.47
N ASN A 274 -2.35 8.58 -25.55
CA ASN A 274 -1.44 8.56 -24.42
C ASN A 274 -0.98 9.98 -24.04
N SER A 275 -1.08 10.33 -22.76
CA SER A 275 -0.79 11.68 -22.22
C SER A 275 0.66 12.13 -22.38
N LEU A 276 1.58 11.21 -22.69
CA LEU A 276 2.99 11.53 -22.91
C LEU A 276 3.29 11.93 -24.37
N LEU A 277 2.31 11.82 -25.28
CA LEU A 277 2.44 12.25 -26.66
C LEU A 277 2.02 13.72 -26.83
N ASN A 278 2.70 14.46 -27.70
CA ASN A 278 2.49 15.90 -27.93
C ASN A 278 1.33 16.22 -28.90
N GLU A 279 0.29 15.40 -28.96
CA GLU A 279 -0.79 15.57 -29.92
C GLU A 279 -1.90 16.50 -29.38
N THR A 280 -2.32 17.47 -30.19
CA THR A 280 -3.15 18.62 -29.78
C THR A 280 -4.66 18.43 -29.93
N ASP A 281 -5.13 17.32 -30.50
CA ASP A 281 -6.54 17.17 -30.89
C ASP A 281 -7.40 16.46 -29.83
N GLN A 282 -6.86 16.22 -28.63
CA GLN A 282 -7.60 15.55 -27.56
C GLN A 282 -8.45 16.54 -26.77
N LEU A 283 -9.75 16.26 -26.67
CA LEU A 283 -10.69 17.07 -25.91
C LEU A 283 -10.85 16.53 -24.48
N GLN A 284 -11.20 17.43 -23.57
CA GLN A 284 -11.57 17.07 -22.20
C GLN A 284 -13.09 17.06 -22.08
N GLU A 285 -13.62 16.08 -21.35
CA GLU A 285 -15.05 15.97 -21.09
C GLU A 285 -15.55 17.16 -20.25
N GLU A 286 -16.81 17.54 -20.48
CA GLU A 286 -17.49 18.54 -19.68
C GLU A 286 -17.59 18.08 -18.22
N VAL A 287 -17.32 18.99 -17.29
CA VAL A 287 -17.18 18.69 -15.85
C VAL A 287 -18.42 17.95 -15.32
N ASP A 288 -19.61 18.43 -15.66
CA ASP A 288 -20.88 17.84 -15.20
C ASP A 288 -21.13 16.44 -15.77
N LYS A 289 -20.68 16.17 -17.01
CA LYS A 289 -20.83 14.85 -17.64
C LYS A 289 -19.93 13.83 -16.98
N PHE A 290 -18.66 14.17 -16.76
CA PHE A 290 -17.73 13.28 -16.08
C PHE A 290 -18.11 13.07 -14.60
N ALA A 291 -18.57 14.13 -13.92
CA ALA A 291 -19.14 14.04 -12.57
C ALA A 291 -20.36 13.09 -12.54
N LYS A 292 -21.26 13.16 -13.52
CA LYS A 292 -22.39 12.22 -13.62
C LYS A 292 -21.93 10.77 -13.80
N LYS A 293 -20.90 10.53 -14.62
CA LYS A 293 -20.29 9.19 -14.82
C LYS A 293 -19.75 8.63 -13.50
N ILE A 294 -18.97 9.42 -12.74
CA ILE A 294 -18.47 9.06 -11.41
C ILE A 294 -19.65 8.71 -10.48
N SER A 295 -20.65 9.59 -10.38
CA SER A 295 -21.80 9.38 -9.50
C SER A 295 -22.59 8.11 -9.84
N GLN A 296 -22.75 7.79 -11.13
CA GLN A 296 -23.39 6.55 -11.56
C GLN A 296 -22.54 5.31 -11.21
N GLY A 297 -21.22 5.36 -11.45
CA GLY A 297 -20.31 4.32 -11.02
C GLY A 297 -20.39 4.06 -9.52
N LYS A 298 -20.36 5.12 -8.69
CA LYS A 298 -20.49 5.03 -7.23
C LYS A 298 -21.82 4.40 -6.80
N LYS A 299 -22.94 4.78 -7.43
CA LYS A 299 -24.26 4.17 -7.17
C LYS A 299 -24.36 2.70 -7.59
N SER A 300 -23.47 2.23 -8.47
CA SER A 300 -23.49 0.86 -9.00
C SER A 300 -22.70 -0.15 -8.15
N GLN A 301 -21.87 0.33 -7.20
CA GLN A 301 -21.04 -0.50 -6.34
C GLN A 301 -21.88 -1.44 -5.47
N ILE A 302 -21.34 -2.62 -5.19
CA ILE A 302 -21.94 -3.57 -4.23
C ILE A 302 -21.23 -3.43 -2.87
N ASP A 303 -19.92 -3.20 -2.87
CA ASP A 303 -19.07 -2.96 -1.71
C ASP A 303 -18.54 -1.52 -1.69
N GLU A 304 -18.71 -0.85 -0.55
CA GLU A 304 -18.24 0.52 -0.33
C GLU A 304 -16.70 0.62 -0.30
N ASP A 305 -16.00 -0.51 -0.08
CA ASP A 305 -14.56 -0.57 -0.07
C ASP A 305 -13.93 -0.36 -1.46
N PHE A 306 -14.64 -0.66 -2.56
CA PHE A 306 -14.15 -0.39 -3.91
C PHE A 306 -14.00 1.12 -4.15
N MET A 307 -12.93 1.53 -4.83
CA MET A 307 -12.65 2.95 -5.08
C MET A 307 -12.79 3.31 -6.55
N ILE A 308 -13.43 4.46 -6.81
CA ILE A 308 -13.44 5.13 -8.10
C ILE A 308 -12.60 6.39 -7.98
N VAL A 309 -11.52 6.46 -8.75
CA VAL A 309 -10.59 7.59 -8.75
C VAL A 309 -10.79 8.40 -10.01
N ALA A 310 -10.88 9.72 -9.86
CA ALA A 310 -10.96 10.63 -10.99
C ALA A 310 -9.56 11.15 -11.34
N ARG A 311 -9.11 10.84 -12.56
CA ARG A 311 -7.87 11.37 -13.14
C ARG A 311 -8.17 12.64 -13.94
N ILE A 312 -7.50 13.72 -13.56
CA ILE A 312 -7.71 15.04 -14.13
C ILE A 312 -6.61 15.31 -15.16
N GLU A 313 -6.99 15.52 -16.42
CA GLU A 313 -6.06 15.75 -17.53
C GLU A 313 -5.87 17.24 -17.87
N SER A 314 -6.36 18.16 -17.04
CA SER A 314 -6.30 19.61 -17.27
C SER A 314 -4.88 20.13 -17.47
N LEU A 315 -3.89 19.62 -16.73
CA LEU A 315 -2.49 20.03 -16.89
C LEU A 315 -1.88 19.44 -18.18
N ILE A 316 -2.17 18.16 -18.47
CA ILE A 316 -1.77 17.51 -19.72
C ILE A 316 -2.24 18.27 -20.96
N LEU A 317 -3.46 18.83 -20.89
CA LEU A 317 -4.11 19.59 -21.95
C LEU A 317 -3.84 21.10 -21.88
N GLY A 318 -2.97 21.57 -20.97
CA GLY A 318 -2.56 22.97 -20.89
C GLY A 318 -3.63 23.96 -20.38
N LYS A 319 -4.69 23.48 -19.72
CA LYS A 319 -5.73 24.33 -19.10
C LYS A 319 -5.32 24.94 -17.77
N GLY A 320 -4.27 24.39 -17.16
CA GLY A 320 -3.66 24.92 -15.93
C GLY A 320 -4.32 24.47 -14.63
N VAL A 321 -3.71 24.89 -13.51
CA VAL A 321 -4.03 24.42 -12.16
C VAL A 321 -5.44 24.80 -11.70
N TYR A 322 -5.94 25.98 -12.06
CA TYR A 322 -7.26 26.44 -11.63
C TYR A 322 -8.40 25.61 -12.24
N ASP A 323 -8.31 25.24 -13.52
CA ASP A 323 -9.27 24.33 -14.16
C ASP A 323 -9.22 22.94 -13.49
N ALA A 324 -8.02 22.45 -13.20
CA ALA A 324 -7.84 21.19 -12.49
C ALA A 324 -8.51 21.20 -11.11
N LEU A 325 -8.42 22.31 -10.36
CA LEU A 325 -9.05 22.45 -9.04
C LEU A 325 -10.58 22.52 -9.12
N ILE A 326 -11.14 23.18 -10.14
CA ILE A 326 -12.60 23.21 -10.38
C ILE A 326 -13.10 21.78 -10.60
N ARG A 327 -12.41 21.02 -11.46
CA ARG A 327 -12.71 19.62 -11.75
C ARG A 327 -12.58 18.74 -10.51
N ALA A 328 -11.49 18.89 -9.75
CA ALA A 328 -11.29 18.15 -8.51
C ALA A 328 -12.47 18.33 -7.55
N LYS A 329 -12.92 19.57 -7.31
CA LYS A 329 -14.08 19.87 -6.46
C LYS A 329 -15.35 19.21 -6.97
N ALA A 330 -15.62 19.30 -8.27
CA ALA A 330 -16.80 18.69 -8.87
C ALA A 330 -16.78 17.16 -8.78
N TYR A 331 -15.62 16.54 -8.99
CA TYR A 331 -15.47 15.08 -8.97
C TYR A 331 -15.53 14.53 -7.54
N ILE A 332 -14.99 15.26 -6.56
CA ILE A 332 -15.19 14.97 -5.13
C ILE A 332 -16.68 15.04 -4.77
N ALA A 333 -17.38 16.10 -5.18
CA ALA A 333 -18.82 16.24 -4.92
C ALA A 333 -19.66 15.14 -5.61
N ALA A 334 -19.18 14.60 -6.73
CA ALA A 334 -19.80 13.47 -7.41
C ALA A 334 -19.54 12.11 -6.72
N GLY A 335 -18.61 12.05 -5.77
CA GLY A 335 -18.29 10.86 -4.98
C GLY A 335 -16.98 10.17 -5.34
N ALA A 336 -16.06 10.81 -6.07
CA ALA A 336 -14.73 10.24 -6.31
C ALA A 336 -14.00 9.98 -4.98
N ASP A 337 -13.42 8.78 -4.84
CA ASP A 337 -12.74 8.35 -3.61
C ASP A 337 -11.30 8.86 -3.51
N ALA A 338 -10.72 9.29 -4.63
CA ALA A 338 -9.41 9.93 -4.72
C ALA A 338 -9.33 10.76 -6.00
N ILE A 339 -8.40 11.72 -6.03
CA ILE A 339 -8.06 12.50 -7.22
C ILE A 339 -6.65 12.12 -7.68
N MET A 340 -6.51 11.76 -8.95
CA MET A 340 -5.22 11.65 -9.60
C MET A 340 -4.95 12.92 -10.42
N ILE A 341 -3.86 13.62 -10.08
CA ILE A 341 -3.38 14.75 -10.87
C ILE A 341 -2.18 14.30 -11.70
N HIS A 342 -2.19 14.62 -13.00
CA HIS A 342 -1.16 14.19 -13.92
C HIS A 342 -0.53 15.36 -14.67
N SER A 343 0.77 15.26 -14.90
CA SER A 343 1.58 16.21 -15.64
C SER A 343 2.53 15.44 -16.57
N LYS A 344 2.80 16.03 -17.73
CA LYS A 344 3.82 15.55 -18.68
C LYS A 344 5.09 16.40 -18.65
N GLU A 345 5.09 17.46 -17.84
CA GLU A 345 6.25 18.34 -17.69
C GLU A 345 7.36 17.61 -16.94
N LYS A 346 8.61 18.01 -17.22
CA LYS A 346 9.77 17.48 -16.49
C LYS A 346 9.93 18.11 -15.12
N ASP A 347 9.44 19.34 -14.94
CA ASP A 347 9.51 20.11 -13.70
C ASP A 347 8.18 19.93 -12.92
N PRO A 348 8.22 19.53 -11.63
CA PRO A 348 7.02 19.27 -10.84
C PRO A 348 6.26 20.53 -10.39
N LYS A 349 6.66 21.75 -10.78
CA LYS A 349 6.03 23.02 -10.35
C LYS A 349 4.50 23.04 -10.39
N GLU A 350 3.89 22.59 -11.48
CA GLU A 350 2.42 22.61 -11.59
C GLU A 350 1.75 21.58 -10.67
N ILE A 351 2.42 20.45 -10.40
CA ILE A 351 1.96 19.45 -9.42
C ILE A 351 2.07 20.03 -8.01
N ILE A 352 3.19 20.69 -7.68
CA ILE A 352 3.40 21.36 -6.38
C ILE A 352 2.30 22.40 -6.17
N GLN A 353 2.10 23.29 -7.13
CA GLN A 353 1.08 24.34 -7.06
C GLN A 353 -0.33 23.76 -6.91
N PHE A 354 -0.66 22.69 -7.65
CA PHE A 354 -1.94 22.01 -7.48
C PHE A 354 -2.11 21.45 -6.07
N CYS A 355 -1.08 20.79 -5.51
CA CYS A 355 -1.15 20.21 -4.17
C CYS A 355 -1.32 21.27 -3.08
N GLU A 356 -0.62 22.40 -3.18
CA GLU A 356 -0.72 23.52 -2.23
C GLU A 356 -2.13 24.13 -2.20
N GLU A 357 -2.76 24.30 -3.36
CA GLU A 357 -4.13 24.81 -3.45
C GLU A 357 -5.17 23.75 -3.08
N TYR A 358 -4.94 22.49 -3.48
CA TYR A 358 -5.80 21.36 -3.12
C TYR A 358 -5.85 21.14 -1.61
N ALA A 359 -4.74 21.40 -0.91
CA ALA A 359 -4.67 21.29 0.54
C ALA A 359 -5.69 22.19 1.27
N LYS A 360 -6.13 23.29 0.62
CA LYS A 360 -7.11 24.26 1.13
C LYS A 360 -8.57 23.86 0.88
N ILE A 361 -8.82 22.79 0.12
CA ILE A 361 -10.18 22.30 -0.17
C ILE A 361 -10.74 21.57 1.05
N GLU A 362 -11.95 21.94 1.47
CA GLU A 362 -12.72 21.22 2.49
C GLU A 362 -13.22 19.88 1.95
N ASN A 363 -13.29 18.85 2.81
CA ASN A 363 -13.70 17.48 2.42
C ASN A 363 -12.86 16.87 1.29
N LYS A 364 -11.58 17.23 1.21
CA LYS A 364 -10.65 16.66 0.24
C LYS A 364 -10.51 15.15 0.44
N VAL A 365 -10.34 14.47 -0.68
CA VAL A 365 -10.04 13.03 -0.76
C VAL A 365 -8.54 12.81 -1.01
N PRO A 366 -8.01 11.59 -0.85
CA PRO A 366 -6.62 11.28 -1.11
C PRO A 366 -6.13 11.74 -2.51
N LEU A 367 -4.87 12.16 -2.59
CA LEU A 367 -4.21 12.51 -3.85
C LEU A 367 -3.30 11.40 -4.36
N ILE A 368 -3.34 11.20 -5.69
CA ILE A 368 -2.48 10.28 -6.43
C ILE A 368 -1.59 11.05 -7.40
N ALA A 369 -0.29 10.75 -7.41
CA ALA A 369 0.67 11.30 -8.36
C ALA A 369 1.38 10.20 -9.16
N VAL A 370 1.76 10.54 -10.40
CA VAL A 370 2.46 9.63 -11.33
C VAL A 370 3.73 10.31 -11.86
N PRO A 371 4.84 10.27 -11.10
CA PRO A 371 6.06 11.03 -11.38
C PRO A 371 6.93 10.40 -12.49
N THR A 372 6.33 10.03 -13.63
CA THR A 372 7.06 9.42 -14.75
C THR A 372 7.97 10.43 -15.46
N THR A 373 7.52 11.65 -15.68
CA THR A 373 8.27 12.71 -16.41
C THR A 373 9.09 13.59 -15.47
N TYR A 374 8.60 13.81 -14.25
CA TYR A 374 9.25 14.56 -13.18
C TYR A 374 9.88 13.63 -12.12
N SER A 375 10.54 12.56 -12.58
CA SER A 375 11.03 11.44 -11.76
C SER A 375 12.15 11.77 -10.76
N HIS A 376 12.61 13.01 -10.73
CA HIS A 376 13.64 13.47 -9.79
C HIS A 376 13.05 13.86 -8.42
N ILE A 377 11.75 14.13 -8.34
CA ILE A 377 11.08 14.36 -7.05
C ILE A 377 11.00 13.06 -6.26
N THR A 378 11.33 13.12 -4.98
CA THR A 378 11.30 11.94 -4.11
C THR A 378 9.91 11.71 -3.52
N GLU A 379 9.66 10.47 -3.11
CA GLU A 379 8.47 10.08 -2.35
C GLU A 379 8.25 10.94 -1.10
N SER A 380 9.32 11.30 -0.38
CA SER A 380 9.23 12.11 0.84
C SER A 380 8.83 13.56 0.53
N GLU A 381 9.23 14.10 -0.62
CA GLU A 381 8.80 15.42 -1.07
C GLU A 381 7.32 15.39 -1.48
N LEU A 382 6.88 14.37 -2.22
CA LEU A 382 5.47 14.18 -2.58
C LEU A 382 4.58 13.99 -1.35
N GLU A 383 5.02 13.20 -0.36
CA GLU A 383 4.32 13.01 0.91
C GLU A 383 4.11 14.35 1.65
N LYS A 384 5.12 15.22 1.70
CA LYS A 384 5.03 16.55 2.33
C LYS A 384 4.04 17.48 1.63
N LEU A 385 3.82 17.29 0.33
CA LEU A 385 2.81 18.01 -0.45
C LEU A 385 1.40 17.47 -0.23
N GLY A 386 1.24 16.38 0.53
CA GLY A 386 -0.04 15.75 0.81
C GLY A 386 -0.46 14.70 -0.23
N ILE A 387 0.46 14.22 -1.07
CA ILE A 387 0.21 13.04 -1.91
C ILE A 387 0.13 11.79 -1.02
N ASN A 388 -0.89 10.97 -1.23
CA ASN A 388 -1.11 9.73 -0.49
C ASN A 388 -0.64 8.50 -1.27
N ILE A 389 -0.72 8.52 -2.61
CA ILE A 389 -0.38 7.39 -3.48
C ILE A 389 0.58 7.85 -4.57
N VAL A 390 1.68 7.11 -4.75
CA VAL A 390 2.61 7.28 -5.88
C VAL A 390 2.53 6.05 -6.77
N ILE A 391 2.24 6.25 -8.06
CA ILE A 391 2.22 5.20 -9.06
C ILE A 391 3.45 5.30 -9.95
N TYR A 392 4.26 4.24 -9.97
CA TYR A 392 5.34 4.03 -10.92
C TYR A 392 4.79 3.29 -12.15
N ALA A 393 4.35 4.04 -13.17
CA ALA A 393 3.36 3.55 -14.14
C ALA A 393 3.85 2.71 -15.34
N ASN A 394 5.15 2.66 -15.65
CA ASN A 394 5.67 1.96 -16.84
C ASN A 394 7.16 1.54 -16.77
N HIS A 395 7.73 1.52 -15.57
CA HIS A 395 9.16 1.30 -15.35
C HIS A 395 9.58 -0.16 -15.51
N LEU A 396 8.76 -1.15 -15.10
CA LEU A 396 9.11 -2.56 -15.28
C LEU A 396 9.21 -2.91 -16.77
N LEU A 397 8.22 -2.51 -17.58
CA LEU A 397 8.25 -2.73 -19.03
C LEU A 397 9.42 -1.99 -19.69
N ARG A 398 9.65 -0.72 -19.31
CA ARG A 398 10.76 0.09 -19.86
C ARG A 398 12.13 -0.46 -19.47
N SER A 399 12.25 -1.18 -18.36
CA SER A 399 13.48 -1.86 -17.98
C SER A 399 13.67 -3.20 -18.70
N ALA A 400 12.57 -3.93 -18.95
CA ALA A 400 12.60 -5.24 -19.60
C ALA A 400 12.95 -5.15 -21.09
N TYR A 401 12.35 -4.21 -21.83
CA TYR A 401 12.51 -4.14 -23.29
C TYR A 401 13.97 -3.94 -23.74
N PRO A 402 14.77 -3.00 -23.19
CA PRO A 402 16.16 -2.85 -23.56
C PRO A 402 17.00 -4.10 -23.28
N ALA A 403 16.73 -4.81 -22.18
CA ALA A 403 17.43 -6.05 -21.84
C ALA A 403 17.11 -7.16 -22.86
N MET A 404 15.82 -7.38 -23.16
CA MET A 404 15.40 -8.35 -24.17
C MET A 404 15.98 -8.04 -25.56
N LYS A 405 15.93 -6.77 -25.96
CA LYS A 405 16.48 -6.31 -27.25
C LYS A 405 17.98 -6.55 -27.33
N LYS A 406 18.73 -6.20 -26.29
CA LYS A 406 20.19 -6.40 -26.21
C LYS A 406 20.54 -7.89 -26.33
N THR A 407 19.82 -8.78 -25.64
CA THR A 407 20.02 -10.23 -25.73
C THR A 407 19.77 -10.74 -27.15
N ALA A 408 18.66 -10.35 -27.78
CA ALA A 408 18.34 -10.74 -29.15
C ALA A 408 19.41 -10.25 -30.16
N GLU A 409 19.84 -9.00 -30.05
CA GLU A 409 20.88 -8.41 -30.90
C GLU A 409 22.23 -9.13 -30.73
N LYS A 410 22.61 -9.50 -29.51
CA LYS A 410 23.82 -10.30 -29.24
C LYS A 410 23.76 -11.68 -29.90
N ILE A 411 22.62 -12.35 -29.83
CA ILE A 411 22.44 -13.67 -30.45
C ILE A 411 22.57 -13.56 -31.97
N LEU A 412 21.92 -12.56 -32.58
CA LEU A 412 22.01 -12.32 -34.03
C LEU A 412 23.44 -11.97 -34.46
N LEU A 413 24.17 -11.19 -33.67
CA LEU A 413 25.55 -10.79 -33.99
C LEU A 413 26.55 -11.95 -33.93
N ASN A 414 26.34 -12.92 -33.02
CA ASN A 414 27.30 -13.98 -32.76
C ASN A 414 26.84 -15.37 -33.26
N GLU A 415 25.62 -15.47 -33.79
CA GLU A 415 24.97 -16.72 -34.24
C GLU A 415 24.88 -17.80 -33.15
N ARG A 416 24.96 -17.39 -31.87
CA ARG A 416 24.89 -18.24 -30.67
C ARG A 416 24.55 -17.41 -29.43
N SER A 417 24.22 -18.05 -28.31
CA SER A 417 23.83 -17.38 -27.05
C SER A 417 24.96 -17.16 -26.03
N TYR A 418 26.18 -17.64 -26.29
CA TYR A 418 27.25 -17.64 -25.29
C TYR A 418 27.55 -16.23 -24.72
N GLU A 419 27.57 -15.21 -25.58
CA GLU A 419 27.86 -13.82 -25.22
C GLU A 419 26.74 -13.12 -24.43
N CYS A 420 25.55 -13.72 -24.35
CA CYS A 420 24.45 -13.22 -23.54
C CYS A 420 24.17 -14.04 -22.28
N GLU A 421 24.84 -15.17 -22.05
CA GLU A 421 24.64 -15.98 -20.82
C GLU A 421 24.80 -15.14 -19.54
N GLY A 422 25.77 -14.21 -19.51
CA GLY A 422 25.99 -13.33 -18.36
C GLY A 422 24.94 -12.21 -18.17
N ASP A 423 24.08 -11.96 -19.16
CA ASP A 423 22.93 -11.05 -19.04
C ASP A 423 21.64 -11.79 -18.65
N CYS A 424 21.65 -13.13 -18.66
CA CYS A 424 20.49 -13.98 -18.43
C CYS A 424 20.48 -14.58 -17.03
N MET A 425 19.28 -14.78 -16.48
CA MET A 425 19.08 -15.65 -15.33
C MET A 425 19.39 -17.11 -15.72
N SER A 426 19.96 -17.90 -14.81
CA SER A 426 20.23 -19.30 -15.10
C SER A 426 18.92 -20.09 -15.30
N ILE A 427 18.97 -21.18 -16.08
CA ILE A 427 17.81 -22.05 -16.29
C ILE A 427 17.24 -22.56 -14.96
N LYS A 428 18.12 -22.90 -14.01
CA LYS A 428 17.71 -23.36 -12.68
C LYS A 428 16.91 -22.30 -11.93
N GLU A 429 17.43 -21.07 -11.87
CA GLU A 429 16.74 -19.96 -11.20
C GLU A 429 15.39 -19.64 -11.86
N ILE A 430 15.29 -19.73 -13.20
CA ILE A 430 14.00 -19.54 -13.90
C ILE A 430 13.00 -20.64 -13.54
N LEU A 431 13.43 -21.90 -13.51
CA LEU A 431 12.56 -23.03 -13.17
C LEU A 431 12.12 -23.02 -11.69
N GLU A 432 12.93 -22.42 -10.82
CA GLU A 432 12.65 -22.27 -9.38
C GLU A 432 12.00 -20.93 -9.03
N LEU A 433 11.78 -20.04 -10.02
CA LEU A 433 11.26 -18.69 -9.81
C LEU A 433 9.82 -18.68 -9.26
N ILE A 434 9.02 -19.65 -9.69
CA ILE A 434 7.64 -19.83 -9.22
C ILE A 434 7.66 -20.99 -8.21
N PRO A 435 7.50 -20.71 -6.91
CA PRO A 435 7.41 -21.78 -5.91
C PRO A 435 6.17 -22.64 -6.16
N ASN A 436 6.32 -23.95 -5.96
CA ASN A 436 5.26 -24.96 -6.13
C ASN A 436 4.05 -24.76 -5.22
#